data_AF-A0A803LA94-F1
#
_entry.id   AF-A0A803LA94-F1
#
_cell.length_a   1.000
_cell.length_b   1.000
_cell.length_c   1.000
_cell.angle_alpha   90.00
_cell.angle_beta   90.00
_cell.angle_gamma   90.00
#
_symmetry.space_group_name_H-M   'P 1'
#
loop_
_entity.id
_entity.type
_entity.pdbx_description
1 polymer ?
#
loop_
_entity_poly.entity_id
_entity_poly.type
_entity_poly.pdbx_seq_one_letter_code
_entity_poly.pdbx_strand_id
1 'polypeptide(L)'
;MGKKYSRKASTPVFDLEDIEEGLEGYEELEKSSLMSQKNFEKRFGQSPVFITSTLMEDGGLPEGTSPTALIKEAIHVISCGYEEKTDWGKEIGWIYGSITEDILTGFKMHCRGWKSVYCMPKRPAFKGSAPINLSDRLHQVLRWALGSVEIFLSRHCPLWYAWGGKLKLLERLAYINTIVYPFTSIPLLAYCTIPAVCLLTGKFIIPTLTNLASVWFLALFLSIIITGVLELRWSEVSIEDWWRNEQFWVIGGVSAHLFAVFQGLLKVLAGVDTNFTVTTKAAEDAEFGELYLFKWTTLLIPPTTLIILNMVGVVAGISDAINNGYNSWGPLLGSSSSPSG
;
A
#
# COMPACT_ATOMS: atom_id res chain seq x y z
N MET A 1 96.37 14.63 -18.38
CA MET A 1 95.34 13.56 -18.55
C MET A 1 94.19 14.17 -19.33
N GLY A 2 93.74 13.79 -20.52
CA GLY A 2 93.94 12.63 -21.39
C GLY A 2 92.57 12.19 -21.98
N LYS A 3 92.34 12.44 -23.30
CA LYS A 3 91.42 11.80 -24.31
C LYS A 3 89.90 11.64 -23.96
N LYS A 4 88.86 12.07 -24.71
CA LYS A 4 88.37 12.00 -26.13
C LYS A 4 87.53 10.73 -26.48
N TYR A 5 86.36 10.94 -27.13
CA TYR A 5 85.44 10.01 -27.89
C TYR A 5 84.39 9.18 -27.08
N SER A 6 83.18 8.79 -27.53
CA SER A 6 82.37 8.87 -28.78
C SER A 6 80.87 8.54 -28.48
N ARG A 7 79.94 9.00 -29.35
CA ARG A 7 78.53 8.54 -29.47
C ARG A 7 78.42 7.02 -29.76
N LYS A 8 77.32 6.40 -29.32
CA LYS A 8 76.59 5.37 -30.09
C LYS A 8 75.08 5.51 -29.85
N ALA A 9 74.33 5.49 -30.95
CA ALA A 9 72.87 5.41 -30.98
C ALA A 9 72.44 3.96 -30.70
N SER A 10 71.34 3.79 -29.96
CA SER A 10 70.56 2.56 -29.92
C SER A 10 69.09 2.94 -30.05
N THR A 11 68.48 2.45 -31.12
CA THR A 11 67.05 2.41 -31.42
C THR A 11 66.25 1.97 -30.19
N PRO A 12 65.07 2.55 -29.87
CA PRO A 12 64.18 1.93 -28.91
C PRO A 12 63.55 0.72 -29.60
N VAL A 13 63.86 -0.46 -29.07
CA VAL A 13 63.03 -1.65 -29.23
C VAL A 13 61.74 -1.32 -28.50
N PHE A 14 60.62 -1.21 -29.22
CA PHE A 14 59.30 -1.21 -28.61
C PHE A 14 59.14 -2.59 -27.97
N ASP A 15 59.12 -2.64 -26.63
CA ASP A 15 58.84 -3.86 -25.89
C ASP A 15 57.43 -4.34 -26.25
N LEU A 16 57.33 -5.61 -26.62
CA LEU A 16 56.07 -6.31 -26.86
C LEU A 16 55.22 -6.43 -25.59
N GLU A 17 55.85 -6.35 -24.40
CA GLU A 17 55.17 -6.39 -23.09
C GLU A 17 54.33 -5.13 -22.82
N ASP A 18 54.77 -3.93 -23.26
CA ASP A 18 53.99 -2.69 -23.13
C ASP A 18 52.74 -2.67 -24.03
N ILE A 19 52.74 -3.46 -25.11
CA ILE A 19 51.59 -3.62 -26.02
C ILE A 19 50.60 -4.63 -25.43
N GLU A 20 51.08 -5.67 -24.74
CA GLU A 20 50.25 -6.71 -24.12
C GLU A 20 49.50 -6.17 -22.88
N GLU A 21 50.16 -5.40 -22.00
CA GLU A 21 49.48 -4.70 -20.88
C GLU A 21 48.50 -3.62 -21.38
N GLY A 22 48.83 -2.92 -22.47
CA GLY A 22 47.94 -1.97 -23.14
C GLY A 22 46.71 -2.63 -23.77
N LEU A 23 46.84 -3.87 -24.27
CA LEU A 23 45.74 -4.67 -24.83
C LEU A 23 44.87 -5.29 -23.74
N GLU A 24 45.45 -5.77 -22.64
CA GLU A 24 44.68 -6.27 -21.48
C GLU A 24 43.84 -5.16 -20.83
N GLY A 25 44.41 -3.96 -20.65
CA GLY A 25 43.66 -2.78 -20.16
C GLY A 25 42.59 -2.30 -21.15
N TYR A 26 42.82 -2.43 -22.45
CA TYR A 26 41.84 -2.10 -23.49
C TYR A 26 40.70 -3.12 -23.55
N GLU A 27 40.99 -4.42 -23.41
CA GLU A 27 39.99 -5.47 -23.30
C GLU A 27 39.15 -5.35 -22.03
N GLU A 28 39.73 -4.98 -20.89
CA GLU A 28 38.98 -4.72 -19.66
C GLU A 28 38.07 -3.49 -19.77
N LEU A 29 38.55 -2.42 -20.41
CA LEU A 29 37.76 -1.23 -20.70
C LEU A 29 36.62 -1.52 -21.68
N GLU A 30 36.86 -2.28 -22.74
CA GLU A 30 35.83 -2.72 -23.67
C GLU A 30 34.82 -3.66 -22.99
N LYS A 31 35.28 -4.62 -22.18
CA LYS A 31 34.39 -5.48 -21.37
C LYS A 31 33.55 -4.66 -20.40
N SER A 32 34.13 -3.65 -19.74
CA SER A 32 33.42 -2.75 -18.82
C SER A 32 32.38 -1.90 -19.54
N SER A 33 32.74 -1.32 -20.69
CA SER A 33 31.84 -0.53 -21.54
C SER A 33 30.68 -1.38 -22.10
N LEU A 34 30.99 -2.58 -22.60
CA LEU A 34 30.00 -3.55 -23.09
C LEU A 34 29.09 -4.06 -21.97
N MET A 35 29.62 -4.29 -20.76
CA MET A 35 28.80 -4.62 -19.60
C MET A 35 27.90 -3.45 -19.19
N SER A 36 28.40 -2.21 -19.25
CA SER A 36 27.61 -1.01 -19.00
C SER A 36 26.44 -0.88 -20.00
N GLN A 37 26.70 -1.07 -21.29
CA GLN A 37 25.69 -1.01 -22.34
C GLN A 37 24.64 -2.13 -22.20
N LYS A 38 25.05 -3.37 -21.97
CA LYS A 38 24.13 -4.48 -21.69
C LYS A 38 23.27 -4.24 -20.45
N ASN A 39 23.82 -3.58 -19.43
CA ASN A 39 23.05 -3.20 -18.25
C ASN A 39 22.00 -2.14 -18.58
N PHE A 40 22.32 -1.14 -19.40
CA PHE A 40 21.33 -0.15 -19.87
C PHE A 40 20.24 -0.80 -20.72
N GLU A 41 20.60 -1.70 -21.63
CA GLU A 41 19.62 -2.42 -22.48
C GLU A 41 18.69 -3.30 -21.65
N LYS A 42 19.23 -4.04 -20.68
CA LYS A 42 18.41 -4.83 -19.74
C LYS A 42 17.46 -3.93 -18.94
N ARG A 43 17.92 -2.73 -18.58
CA ARG A 43 17.23 -1.85 -17.65
C ARG A 43 16.17 -0.97 -18.34
N PHE A 44 16.45 -0.47 -19.53
CA PHE A 44 15.60 0.49 -20.27
C PHE A 44 15.02 -0.06 -21.58
N GLY A 45 15.51 -1.20 -22.06
CA GLY A 45 15.08 -1.83 -23.31
C GLY A 45 16.08 -1.66 -24.46
N GLN A 46 15.75 -2.20 -25.63
CA GLN A 46 16.68 -2.32 -26.75
C GLN A 46 16.83 -1.04 -27.60
N SER A 47 16.05 0.01 -27.34
CA SER A 47 16.13 1.25 -28.10
C SER A 47 17.35 2.10 -27.70
N PRO A 48 18.36 2.27 -28.59
CA PRO A 48 19.51 3.12 -28.29
C PRO A 48 19.12 4.60 -28.22
N VAL A 49 18.10 4.99 -28.99
CA VAL A 49 17.59 6.37 -29.01
C VAL A 49 16.91 6.70 -27.67
N PHE A 50 16.10 5.77 -27.14
CA PHE A 50 15.47 5.93 -25.83
C PHE A 50 16.50 5.98 -24.71
N ILE A 51 17.47 5.05 -24.69
CA ILE A 51 18.56 5.06 -23.71
C ILE A 51 19.30 6.41 -23.74
N THR A 52 19.70 6.85 -24.94
CA THR A 52 20.41 8.14 -25.11
C THR A 52 19.56 9.31 -24.59
N SER A 53 18.26 9.34 -24.91
CA SER A 53 17.36 10.38 -24.39
C SER A 53 17.29 10.36 -22.86
N THR A 54 17.27 9.18 -22.22
CA THR A 54 17.22 9.10 -20.75
C THR A 54 18.51 9.49 -20.04
N LEU A 55 19.64 9.54 -20.76
CA LEU A 55 20.93 9.97 -20.22
C LEU A 55 21.08 11.51 -20.23
N MET A 56 20.15 12.23 -20.87
CA MET A 56 20.13 13.69 -20.90
C MET A 56 19.39 14.24 -19.67
N GLU A 57 20.14 14.78 -18.70
CA GLU A 57 19.58 15.28 -17.43
C GLU A 57 18.66 16.49 -17.62
N ASP A 58 19.01 17.41 -18.53
CA ASP A 58 18.20 18.58 -18.90
C ASP A 58 16.99 18.24 -19.80
N GLY A 59 16.86 16.96 -20.19
CA GLY A 59 15.89 16.49 -21.16
C GLY A 59 16.17 16.95 -22.59
N GLY A 60 15.21 16.74 -23.49
CA GLY A 60 15.32 17.09 -24.91
C GLY A 60 15.52 15.88 -25.83
N LEU A 61 15.86 16.17 -27.09
CA LEU A 61 16.09 15.17 -28.13
C LEU A 61 17.59 15.04 -28.44
N PRO A 62 18.09 13.82 -28.70
CA PRO A 62 19.47 13.63 -29.14
C PRO A 62 19.76 14.36 -30.47
N GLU A 63 20.96 14.94 -30.59
CA GLU A 63 21.38 15.65 -31.81
C GLU A 63 21.35 14.74 -33.06
N GLY A 64 20.93 15.31 -34.20
CA GLY A 64 20.91 14.59 -35.48
C GLY A 64 19.72 13.66 -35.72
N THR A 65 18.70 13.67 -34.85
CA THR A 65 17.47 12.89 -35.06
C THR A 65 16.50 13.57 -36.04
N SER A 66 16.03 12.82 -37.04
CA SER A 66 14.98 13.30 -37.96
C SER A 66 13.58 12.98 -37.42
N PRO A 67 12.55 13.83 -37.66
CA PRO A 67 11.19 13.58 -37.18
C PRO A 67 10.63 12.21 -37.61
N THR A 68 10.90 11.79 -38.85
CA THR A 68 10.44 10.49 -39.36
C THR A 68 11.10 9.32 -38.64
N ALA A 69 12.40 9.44 -38.30
CA ALA A 69 13.09 8.44 -37.51
C ALA A 69 12.54 8.36 -36.08
N LEU A 70 12.23 9.51 -35.46
CA LEU A 70 11.63 9.56 -34.12
C LEU A 70 10.25 8.90 -34.07
N ILE A 71 9.41 9.07 -35.07
CA ILE A 71 8.10 8.39 -35.13
C ILE A 71 8.28 6.88 -35.24
N LYS A 72 9.19 6.41 -36.10
CA LYS A 72 9.48 4.98 -36.24
C LYS A 72 10.01 4.39 -34.93
N GLU A 73 10.86 5.14 -34.24
CA GLU A 73 11.41 4.74 -32.95
C GLU A 73 10.34 4.70 -31.85
N ALA A 74 9.46 5.70 -31.80
CA ALA A 74 8.34 5.70 -30.87
C ALA A 74 7.42 4.48 -31.08
N ILE A 75 7.14 4.10 -32.34
CA ILE A 75 6.37 2.89 -32.67
C ILE A 75 7.09 1.62 -32.18
N HIS A 76 8.42 1.58 -32.26
CA HIS A 76 9.20 0.46 -31.72
C HIS A 76 9.14 0.39 -30.19
N VAL A 77 9.31 1.51 -29.48
CA VAL A 77 9.33 1.57 -28.01
C VAL A 77 7.97 1.23 -27.38
N ILE A 78 6.86 1.50 -28.07
CA ILE A 78 5.51 1.13 -27.60
C ILE A 78 5.07 -0.28 -28.03
N SER A 79 5.95 -1.06 -28.66
CA SER A 79 5.61 -2.41 -29.11
C SER A 79 5.39 -3.37 -27.94
N CYS A 80 4.53 -4.38 -28.13
CA CYS A 80 4.15 -5.32 -27.08
C CYS A 80 5.32 -6.15 -26.51
N GLY A 81 6.38 -6.35 -27.31
CA GLY A 81 7.58 -7.09 -26.91
C GLY A 81 8.63 -6.23 -26.23
N TYR A 82 8.45 -4.90 -26.14
CA TYR A 82 9.51 -4.00 -25.68
C TYR A 82 9.92 -4.24 -24.22
N GLU A 83 8.97 -4.63 -23.37
CA GLU A 83 9.21 -4.89 -21.96
C GLU A 83 9.78 -6.29 -21.70
N GLU A 84 9.86 -7.16 -22.72
CA GLU A 84 10.31 -8.54 -22.56
C GLU A 84 11.77 -8.60 -22.08
N LYS A 85 12.02 -9.36 -21.00
CA LYS A 85 13.34 -9.51 -20.36
C LYS A 85 13.97 -8.20 -19.87
N THR A 86 13.19 -7.12 -19.81
CA THR A 86 13.63 -5.85 -19.22
C THR A 86 13.27 -5.77 -17.72
N ASP A 87 13.76 -4.71 -17.06
CA ASP A 87 13.41 -4.36 -15.68
C ASP A 87 12.18 -3.43 -15.57
N TRP A 88 11.51 -3.11 -16.69
CA TRP A 88 10.22 -2.41 -16.71
C TRP A 88 9.17 -3.18 -15.91
N GLY A 89 8.40 -2.47 -15.11
CA GLY A 89 7.37 -3.05 -14.23
C GLY A 89 7.92 -3.77 -12.99
N LYS A 90 9.15 -4.28 -13.04
CA LYS A 90 9.78 -5.02 -11.94
C LYS A 90 10.49 -4.07 -11.00
N GLU A 91 11.35 -3.21 -11.53
CA GLU A 91 12.17 -2.27 -10.77
C GLU A 91 12.02 -0.81 -11.26
N ILE A 92 11.52 -0.62 -12.49
CA ILE A 92 11.43 0.68 -13.18
C ILE A 92 10.00 0.93 -13.65
N GLY A 93 9.59 2.19 -13.60
CA GLY A 93 8.23 2.60 -13.93
C GLY A 93 7.25 2.24 -12.81
N TRP A 94 6.00 2.01 -13.21
CA TRP A 94 4.93 1.53 -12.33
C TRP A 94 5.17 0.08 -11.94
N ILE A 95 5.15 -0.24 -10.65
CA ILE A 95 5.48 -1.59 -10.19
C ILE A 95 4.30 -2.54 -10.39
N TYR A 96 4.53 -3.62 -11.14
CA TYR A 96 3.52 -4.61 -11.49
C TYR A 96 3.24 -5.57 -10.33
N GLY A 97 2.05 -6.19 -10.35
CA GLY A 97 1.69 -7.30 -9.47
C GLY A 97 0.87 -6.94 -8.23
N SER A 98 0.39 -5.70 -8.12
CA SER A 98 -0.61 -5.30 -7.11
C SER A 98 -1.68 -4.43 -7.75
N ILE A 99 -2.93 -4.56 -7.29
CA ILE A 99 -4.05 -3.67 -7.66
C ILE A 99 -3.82 -2.22 -7.19
N THR A 100 -2.95 -2.02 -6.21
CA THR A 100 -2.56 -0.72 -5.67
C THR A 100 -1.10 -0.43 -5.98
N GLU A 101 -0.78 -0.33 -7.28
CA GLU A 101 0.57 -0.06 -7.77
C GLU A 101 1.07 1.34 -7.38
N ASP A 102 0.16 2.27 -7.06
CA ASP A 102 0.43 3.64 -6.64
C ASP A 102 1.22 3.72 -5.34
N ILE A 103 0.71 3.12 -4.27
CA ILE A 103 1.40 3.06 -2.98
C ILE A 103 2.67 2.22 -3.07
N LEU A 104 2.67 1.13 -3.84
CA LEU A 104 3.82 0.25 -4.00
C LEU A 104 4.97 0.95 -4.71
N THR A 105 4.67 1.69 -5.79
CA THR A 105 5.67 2.46 -6.55
C THR A 105 6.26 3.57 -5.69
N GLY A 106 5.41 4.33 -4.98
CA GLY A 106 5.86 5.36 -4.05
C GLY A 106 6.77 4.80 -2.95
N PHE A 107 6.36 3.70 -2.32
CA PHE A 107 7.14 3.01 -1.29
C PHE A 107 8.53 2.60 -1.80
N LYS A 108 8.60 2.03 -3.01
CA LYS A 108 9.85 1.61 -3.63
C LYS A 108 10.78 2.78 -3.93
N MET A 109 10.24 3.90 -4.41
CA MET A 109 11.01 5.12 -4.62
C MET A 109 11.53 5.69 -3.29
N HIS A 110 10.71 5.75 -2.25
CA HIS A 110 11.13 6.24 -0.94
C HIS A 110 12.20 5.34 -0.29
N CYS A 111 12.14 4.02 -0.51
CA CYS A 111 13.20 3.10 -0.08
C CYS A 111 14.56 3.41 -0.73
N ARG A 112 14.57 4.00 -1.94
CA ARG A 112 15.77 4.47 -2.65
C ARG A 112 16.24 5.87 -2.19
N GLY A 113 15.50 6.52 -1.27
CA GLY A 113 15.85 7.80 -0.67
C GLY A 113 15.19 9.02 -1.30
N TRP A 114 14.25 8.81 -2.23
CA TRP A 114 13.43 9.89 -2.76
C TRP A 114 12.53 10.49 -1.68
N LYS A 115 12.22 11.78 -1.80
CA LYS A 115 11.33 12.51 -0.89
C LYS A 115 10.15 13.05 -1.69
N SER A 116 8.94 12.82 -1.21
CA SER A 116 7.73 13.45 -1.75
C SER A 116 7.43 14.78 -1.05
N VAL A 117 6.63 15.63 -1.70
CA VAL A 117 6.14 16.90 -1.14
C VAL A 117 4.62 16.93 -1.27
N TYR A 118 3.94 17.26 -0.19
CA TYR A 118 2.48 17.42 -0.17
C TYR A 118 2.14 18.91 -0.10
N CYS A 119 1.50 19.44 -1.15
CA CYS A 119 1.18 20.86 -1.30
C CYS A 119 -0.34 21.08 -1.27
N MET A 120 -0.80 21.94 -0.37
CA MET A 120 -2.21 22.34 -0.25
C MET A 120 -2.41 23.80 -0.66
N PRO A 121 -2.67 24.09 -1.95
CA PRO A 121 -3.01 25.45 -2.38
C PRO A 121 -4.38 25.88 -1.83
N LYS A 122 -4.57 27.19 -1.65
CA LYS A 122 -5.84 27.76 -1.14
C LYS A 122 -7.07 27.36 -1.97
N ARG A 123 -6.90 27.25 -3.28
CA ARG A 123 -7.93 26.75 -4.19
C ARG A 123 -7.57 25.32 -4.58
N PRO A 124 -8.50 24.35 -4.50
CA PRO A 124 -8.27 23.00 -5.00
C PRO A 124 -7.81 23.06 -6.46
N ALA A 125 -6.55 22.67 -6.71
CA ALA A 125 -5.95 22.68 -8.03
C ALA A 125 -6.46 21.51 -8.90
N PHE A 126 -6.83 20.40 -8.26
CA PHE A 126 -7.39 19.22 -8.90
C PHE A 126 -8.77 18.93 -8.31
N LYS A 127 -9.77 18.77 -9.17
CA LYS A 127 -11.13 18.34 -8.83
C LYS A 127 -11.52 17.18 -9.74
N GLY A 128 -12.04 16.11 -9.15
CA GLY A 128 -12.57 14.96 -9.86
C GLY A 128 -13.97 14.62 -9.39
N SER A 129 -14.71 13.87 -10.22
CA SER A 129 -16.02 13.33 -9.84
C SER A 129 -15.85 12.20 -8.83
N ALA A 130 -16.64 12.22 -7.76
CA ALA A 130 -16.69 11.16 -6.76
C ALA A 130 -17.84 10.18 -7.07
N PRO A 131 -17.72 8.90 -6.65
CA PRO A 131 -18.84 7.97 -6.71
C PRO A 131 -20.05 8.51 -5.95
N ILE A 132 -21.23 8.47 -6.58
CA ILE A 132 -22.49 8.97 -5.99
C ILE A 132 -23.32 7.87 -5.33
N ASN A 133 -23.02 6.60 -5.61
CA ASN A 133 -23.75 5.46 -5.08
C ASN A 133 -22.87 4.64 -4.11
N LEU A 134 -23.53 3.91 -3.20
CA LEU A 134 -22.85 3.11 -2.18
C LEU A 134 -22.13 1.88 -2.75
N SER A 135 -22.66 1.28 -3.83
CA SER A 135 -22.08 0.09 -4.47
C SER A 135 -20.67 0.38 -4.96
N ASP A 136 -20.50 1.43 -5.78
CA ASP A 136 -19.22 1.83 -6.35
C ASP A 136 -18.23 2.21 -5.24
N ARG A 137 -18.72 2.84 -4.17
CA ARG A 137 -17.89 3.20 -3.02
C ARG A 137 -17.40 1.97 -2.26
N LEU A 138 -18.25 0.97 -2.03
CA LEU A 138 -17.86 -0.29 -1.37
C LEU A 138 -16.88 -1.09 -2.24
N HIS A 139 -17.11 -1.17 -3.55
CA HIS A 139 -16.16 -1.82 -4.47
C HIS A 139 -14.82 -1.10 -4.51
N GLN A 140 -14.81 0.24 -4.45
CA GLN A 140 -13.57 1.01 -4.37
C GLN A 140 -12.78 0.68 -3.09
N VAL A 141 -13.43 0.69 -1.93
CA VAL A 141 -12.78 0.34 -0.66
C VAL A 141 -12.30 -1.10 -0.64
N LEU A 142 -13.08 -2.03 -1.20
CA LEU A 142 -12.68 -3.44 -1.35
C LEU A 142 -11.38 -3.56 -2.17
N ARG A 143 -11.26 -2.85 -3.30
CA ARG A 143 -10.03 -2.86 -4.12
C ARG A 143 -8.82 -2.32 -3.37
N TRP A 144 -8.99 -1.23 -2.62
CA TRP A 144 -7.91 -0.68 -1.80
C TRP A 144 -7.46 -1.66 -0.72
N ALA A 145 -8.41 -2.30 -0.05
CA ALA A 145 -8.10 -3.28 0.98
C ALA A 145 -7.42 -4.52 0.39
N LEU A 146 -7.87 -4.99 -0.78
CA LEU A 146 -7.28 -6.13 -1.46
C LEU A 146 -5.84 -5.85 -1.89
N GLY A 147 -5.59 -4.72 -2.55
CA GLY A 147 -4.24 -4.34 -2.96
C GLY A 147 -3.29 -4.18 -1.77
N SER A 148 -3.79 -3.62 -0.66
CA SER A 148 -3.05 -3.53 0.61
C SER A 148 -2.67 -4.91 1.16
N VAL A 149 -3.61 -5.87 1.17
CA VAL A 149 -3.34 -7.25 1.60
C VAL A 149 -2.38 -7.97 0.64
N GLU A 150 -2.48 -7.75 -0.66
CA GLU A 150 -1.54 -8.29 -1.65
C GLU A 150 -0.12 -7.77 -1.40
N ILE A 151 0.05 -6.46 -1.17
CA ILE A 151 1.36 -5.88 -0.86
C ILE A 151 1.91 -6.48 0.43
N PHE A 152 1.09 -6.61 1.47
CA PHE A 152 1.48 -7.22 2.74
C PHE A 152 1.99 -8.67 2.56
N LEU A 153 1.33 -9.45 1.71
CA LEU A 153 1.67 -10.85 1.45
C LEU A 153 2.75 -11.03 0.37
N SER A 154 3.13 -9.96 -0.33
CA SER A 154 4.15 -9.97 -1.38
C SER A 154 5.59 -9.86 -0.84
N ARG A 155 6.60 -9.96 -1.73
CA ARG A 155 8.00 -9.65 -1.39
C ARG A 155 8.22 -8.21 -0.91
N HIS A 156 7.29 -7.31 -1.20
CA HIS A 156 7.40 -5.87 -0.97
C HIS A 156 6.81 -5.40 0.36
N CYS A 157 6.54 -6.30 1.30
CA CYS A 157 5.99 -5.91 2.59
C CYS A 157 6.95 -4.98 3.38
N PRO A 158 6.46 -3.82 3.87
CA PRO A 158 7.28 -2.88 4.64
C PRO A 158 7.93 -3.45 5.91
N LEU A 159 7.42 -4.57 6.44
CA LEU A 159 7.95 -5.25 7.63
C LEU A 159 9.33 -5.89 7.41
N TRP A 160 9.65 -6.35 6.21
CA TRP A 160 10.93 -7.02 5.93
C TRP A 160 11.64 -6.50 4.68
N TYR A 161 10.96 -5.77 3.81
CA TYR A 161 11.57 -5.21 2.60
C TYR A 161 12.45 -4.00 2.90
N ALA A 162 13.62 -3.95 2.25
CA ALA A 162 14.54 -2.80 2.20
C ALA A 162 14.94 -2.22 3.57
N TRP A 163 15.26 -3.05 4.56
CA TRP A 163 15.81 -2.59 5.86
C TRP A 163 17.20 -1.97 5.75
N GLY A 164 17.99 -2.34 4.74
CA GLY A 164 19.24 -1.64 4.38
C GLY A 164 19.06 -0.41 3.49
N GLY A 165 17.81 0.01 3.24
CA GLY A 165 17.48 1.14 2.38
C GLY A 165 17.61 2.50 3.07
N LYS A 166 17.17 3.56 2.39
CA LYS A 166 17.23 4.96 2.86
C LYS A 166 15.91 5.45 3.48
N LEU A 167 14.98 4.54 3.77
CA LEU A 167 13.66 4.87 4.32
C LEU A 167 13.75 5.18 5.81
N LYS A 168 13.15 6.29 6.26
CA LYS A 168 13.13 6.66 7.68
C LYS A 168 12.24 5.71 8.48
N LEU A 169 12.56 5.49 9.75
CA LEU A 169 11.79 4.56 10.61
C LEU A 169 10.33 5.00 10.79
N LEU A 170 10.08 6.27 11.07
CA LEU A 170 8.70 6.77 11.25
C LEU A 170 7.88 6.70 9.95
N GLU A 171 8.54 6.91 8.81
CA GLU A 171 7.93 6.74 7.50
C GLU A 171 7.63 5.28 7.21
N ARG A 172 8.52 4.35 7.60
CA ARG A 172 8.25 2.91 7.56
C ARG A 172 7.03 2.54 8.41
N LEU A 173 6.91 3.09 9.61
CA LEU A 173 5.72 2.87 10.46
C LEU A 173 4.44 3.38 9.79
N ALA A 174 4.50 4.53 9.11
CA ALA A 174 3.36 5.02 8.33
C ALA A 174 2.99 4.06 7.19
N TYR A 175 3.97 3.55 6.44
CA TYR A 175 3.72 2.52 5.42
C TYR A 175 3.17 1.22 6.00
N ILE A 176 3.70 0.75 7.14
CA ILE A 176 3.15 -0.44 7.82
C ILE A 176 1.68 -0.20 8.15
N ASN A 177 1.35 0.93 8.79
CA ASN A 177 -0.03 1.28 9.13
C ASN A 177 -0.96 1.27 7.90
N THR A 178 -0.54 1.89 6.79
CA THR A 178 -1.30 1.94 5.54
C THR A 178 -1.39 0.59 4.82
N ILE A 179 -0.51 -0.37 5.12
CA ILE A 179 -0.56 -1.70 4.50
C ILE A 179 -1.35 -2.71 5.36
N VAL A 180 -1.30 -2.60 6.70
CA VAL A 180 -1.97 -3.55 7.59
C VAL A 180 -3.38 -3.13 8.02
N TYR A 181 -3.85 -1.93 7.66
CA TYR A 181 -5.17 -1.46 8.09
C TYR A 181 -6.34 -2.41 7.79
N PRO A 182 -6.37 -3.22 6.70
CA PRO A 182 -7.51 -4.11 6.48
C PRO A 182 -7.61 -5.20 7.54
N PHE A 183 -6.48 -5.61 8.14
CA PHE A 183 -6.44 -6.67 9.15
C PHE A 183 -7.10 -6.26 10.46
N THR A 184 -7.31 -4.96 10.71
CA THR A 184 -8.07 -4.49 11.88
C THR A 184 -9.55 -4.86 11.81
N SER A 185 -10.04 -5.30 10.65
CA SER A 185 -11.40 -5.82 10.46
C SER A 185 -11.71 -7.06 11.32
N ILE A 186 -10.74 -7.95 11.50
CA ILE A 186 -10.93 -9.19 12.28
C ILE A 186 -11.19 -8.87 13.76
N PRO A 187 -10.32 -8.14 14.48
CA PRO A 187 -10.60 -7.77 15.87
C PRO A 187 -11.81 -6.84 15.99
N LEU A 188 -12.07 -5.98 14.99
CA LEU A 188 -13.26 -5.13 14.98
C LEU A 188 -14.56 -5.94 14.91
N LEU A 189 -14.62 -6.96 14.03
CA LEU A 189 -15.78 -7.84 13.93
C LEU A 189 -16.05 -8.56 15.26
N ALA A 190 -14.99 -9.10 15.87
CA ALA A 190 -15.09 -9.72 17.19
C ALA A 190 -15.59 -8.72 18.23
N TYR A 191 -15.01 -7.52 18.28
CA TYR A 191 -15.40 -6.45 19.20
C TYR A 191 -16.88 -6.06 19.06
N CYS A 192 -17.38 -5.89 17.84
CA CYS A 192 -18.78 -5.57 17.58
C CYS A 192 -19.75 -6.72 17.90
N THR A 193 -19.26 -7.96 18.03
CA THR A 193 -20.07 -9.14 18.35
C THR A 193 -20.14 -9.41 19.86
N ILE A 194 -19.12 -9.00 20.62
CA ILE A 194 -19.02 -9.24 22.07
C ILE A 194 -20.27 -8.77 22.85
N PRO A 195 -20.78 -7.53 22.66
CA PRO A 195 -21.94 -7.05 23.43
C PRO A 195 -23.17 -7.95 23.26
N ALA A 196 -23.48 -8.38 22.03
CA ALA A 196 -24.61 -9.26 21.77
C ALA A 196 -24.45 -10.63 22.45
N VAL A 197 -23.24 -11.21 22.40
CA VAL A 197 -22.95 -12.49 23.07
C VAL A 197 -23.09 -12.36 24.59
N CYS A 198 -22.56 -11.29 25.18
CA CYS A 198 -22.70 -11.03 26.62
C CYS A 198 -24.17 -10.92 27.04
N LEU A 199 -24.98 -10.19 26.27
CA LEU A 199 -26.40 -9.99 26.57
C LEU A 199 -27.24 -11.26 26.40
N LEU A 200 -26.96 -12.08 25.38
CA LEU A 200 -27.70 -13.31 25.12
C LEU A 200 -27.32 -14.45 26.08
N THR A 201 -26.06 -14.52 26.50
CA THR A 201 -25.57 -15.60 27.36
C THR A 201 -25.60 -15.25 28.85
N GLY A 202 -25.77 -13.97 29.19
CA GLY A 202 -25.66 -13.44 30.56
C GLY A 202 -24.23 -13.51 31.14
N LYS A 203 -23.23 -13.94 30.33
CA LYS A 203 -21.84 -14.08 30.77
C LYS A 203 -21.05 -12.83 30.37
N PHE A 204 -20.93 -11.90 31.31
CA PHE A 204 -20.10 -10.73 31.13
C PHE A 204 -18.61 -11.07 31.25
N ILE A 205 -17.83 -10.62 30.27
CA ILE A 205 -16.39 -10.88 30.19
C ILE A 205 -15.61 -10.01 31.20
N ILE A 206 -16.13 -8.83 31.55
CA ILE A 206 -15.50 -7.90 32.48
C ILE A 206 -16.00 -8.19 33.91
N PRO A 207 -15.11 -8.51 34.87
CA PRO A 207 -15.49 -8.65 36.26
C PRO A 207 -15.94 -7.31 36.85
N THR A 208 -16.68 -7.33 37.96
CA THR A 208 -17.10 -6.12 38.67
C THR A 208 -15.92 -5.18 38.89
N LEU A 209 -16.01 -3.96 38.36
CA LEU A 209 -14.92 -3.00 38.39
C LEU A 209 -14.62 -2.59 39.83
N THR A 210 -13.36 -2.72 40.23
CA THR A 210 -12.88 -2.09 41.46
C THR A 210 -12.85 -0.58 41.27
N ASN A 211 -12.87 0.20 42.36
CA ASN A 211 -12.75 1.66 42.30
C ASN A 211 -11.56 2.13 41.46
N LEU A 212 -10.42 1.42 41.57
CA LEU A 212 -9.22 1.71 40.77
C LEU A 212 -9.44 1.44 39.28
N ALA A 213 -10.06 0.32 38.92
CA ALA A 213 -10.35 -0.01 37.52
C ALA A 213 -11.30 1.03 36.90
N SER A 214 -12.35 1.44 37.62
CA SER A 214 -13.28 2.48 37.18
C SER A 214 -12.58 3.82 36.89
N VAL A 215 -11.62 4.23 37.73
CA VAL A 215 -10.81 5.44 37.49
C VAL A 215 -9.97 5.30 36.23
N TRP A 216 -9.34 4.14 36.00
CA TRP A 216 -8.58 3.89 34.77
C TRP A 216 -9.45 3.93 33.52
N PHE A 217 -10.64 3.32 33.55
CA PHE A 217 -11.60 3.39 32.46
C PHE A 217 -12.02 4.84 32.18
N LEU A 218 -12.38 5.60 33.21
CA LEU A 218 -12.75 7.01 33.06
C LEU A 218 -11.60 7.85 32.49
N ALA A 219 -10.37 7.66 32.99
CA ALA A 219 -9.19 8.35 32.50
C ALA A 219 -8.91 8.04 31.02
N LEU A 220 -9.07 6.78 30.60
CA LEU A 220 -8.91 6.38 29.21
C LEU A 220 -9.95 7.07 28.30
N PHE A 221 -11.23 7.04 28.67
CA PHE A 221 -12.29 7.70 27.90
C PHE A 221 -12.06 9.22 27.78
N LEU A 222 -11.70 9.87 28.89
CA LEU A 222 -11.37 11.30 28.89
C LEU A 222 -10.15 11.60 28.01
N SER A 223 -9.11 10.77 28.09
CA SER A 223 -7.91 10.92 27.27
C SER A 223 -8.22 10.85 25.76
N ILE A 224 -9.03 9.88 25.34
CA ILE A 224 -9.45 9.72 23.93
C ILE A 224 -10.25 10.94 23.47
N ILE A 225 -11.23 11.39 24.27
CA ILE A 225 -12.07 12.55 23.93
C ILE A 225 -11.22 13.83 23.83
N ILE A 226 -10.35 14.09 24.81
CA ILE A 226 -9.49 15.27 24.81
C ILE A 226 -8.54 15.25 23.61
N THR A 227 -7.95 14.09 23.30
CA THR A 227 -7.06 13.93 22.15
C THR A 227 -7.79 14.21 20.84
N GLY A 228 -9.00 13.66 20.66
CA GLY A 228 -9.82 13.92 19.48
C GLY A 228 -10.20 15.41 19.35
N VAL A 229 -10.58 16.06 20.44
CA VAL A 229 -10.90 17.51 20.42
C VAL A 229 -9.68 18.35 20.05
N LEU A 230 -8.50 18.02 20.59
CA LEU A 230 -7.26 18.73 20.27
C LEU A 230 -6.86 18.54 18.79
N GLU A 231 -7.01 17.33 18.26
CA GLU A 231 -6.74 17.02 16.86
C GLU A 231 -7.67 17.78 15.91
N LEU A 232 -8.98 17.77 16.19
CA LEU A 232 -9.96 18.53 15.41
C LEU A 232 -9.70 20.03 15.44
N ARG A 233 -9.29 20.56 16.59
CA ARG A 233 -8.95 21.98 16.73
C ARG A 233 -7.76 22.38 15.87
N TRP A 234 -6.72 21.55 15.80
CA TRP A 234 -5.51 21.86 15.02
C TRP A 234 -5.68 21.61 13.53
N SER A 235 -6.51 20.63 13.15
CA SER A 235 -6.76 20.27 11.74
C SER A 235 -7.87 21.10 11.08
N GLU A 236 -8.63 21.87 11.85
CA GLU A 236 -9.80 22.65 11.39
C GLU A 236 -10.88 21.78 10.72
N VAL A 237 -10.92 20.48 11.06
CA VAL A 237 -11.92 19.52 10.56
C VAL A 237 -13.20 19.63 11.39
N SER A 238 -14.35 19.55 10.73
CA SER A 238 -15.64 19.57 11.42
C SER A 238 -15.86 18.27 12.21
N ILE A 239 -16.54 18.36 13.36
CA ILE A 239 -16.88 17.18 14.17
C ILE A 239 -17.80 16.21 13.40
N GLU A 240 -18.65 16.74 12.53
CA GLU A 240 -19.56 15.95 11.70
C GLU A 240 -18.79 15.11 10.68
N ASP A 241 -17.78 15.69 10.02
CA ASP A 241 -16.95 14.98 9.05
C ASP A 241 -16.13 13.88 9.72
N TRP A 242 -15.56 14.18 10.89
CA TRP A 242 -14.82 13.20 11.68
C TRP A 242 -15.70 12.01 12.08
N TRP A 243 -16.88 12.28 12.64
CA TRP A 243 -17.81 11.23 13.05
C TRP A 243 -18.32 10.40 11.86
N ARG A 244 -18.62 11.04 10.73
CA ARG A 244 -19.00 10.33 9.49
C ARG A 244 -17.87 9.43 8.98
N ASN A 245 -16.62 9.87 9.10
CA ASN A 245 -15.46 9.06 8.73
C ASN A 245 -15.33 7.82 9.62
N GLU A 246 -15.48 7.96 10.94
CA GLU A 246 -15.44 6.82 11.87
C GLU A 246 -16.56 5.81 11.60
N GLN A 247 -17.79 6.28 11.34
CA GLN A 247 -18.90 5.41 10.93
C GLN A 247 -18.58 4.65 9.65
N PHE A 248 -18.03 5.35 8.65
CA PHE A 248 -17.65 4.73 7.39
C PHE A 248 -16.50 3.73 7.56
N TRP A 249 -15.53 4.01 8.44
CA TRP A 249 -14.45 3.11 8.79
C TRP A 249 -14.98 1.82 9.43
N VAL A 250 -15.92 1.90 10.38
CA VAL A 250 -16.54 0.71 10.99
C VAL A 250 -17.28 -0.10 9.93
N ILE A 251 -18.11 0.53 9.10
CA ILE A 251 -18.85 -0.14 8.02
C ILE A 251 -17.89 -0.84 7.05
N GLY A 252 -16.86 -0.13 6.57
CA GLY A 252 -15.83 -0.69 5.69
C GLY A 252 -15.05 -1.83 6.35
N GLY A 253 -14.74 -1.69 7.63
CA GLY A 253 -14.09 -2.69 8.46
C GLY A 253 -14.86 -4.00 8.55
N VAL A 254 -16.14 -3.94 8.94
CA VAL A 254 -16.97 -5.16 9.08
C VAL A 254 -17.42 -5.76 7.74
N SER A 255 -17.28 -5.03 6.63
CA SER A 255 -17.65 -5.48 5.28
C SER A 255 -16.43 -5.67 4.37
N ALA A 256 -16.09 -4.65 3.59
CA ALA A 256 -15.10 -4.69 2.52
C ALA A 256 -13.72 -5.15 3.00
N HIS A 257 -13.23 -4.65 4.14
CA HIS A 257 -11.92 -5.04 4.66
C HIS A 257 -11.89 -6.50 5.08
N LEU A 258 -12.95 -6.97 5.76
CA LEU A 258 -13.09 -8.35 6.18
C LEU A 258 -13.04 -9.30 4.98
N PHE A 259 -13.83 -9.02 3.93
CA PHE A 259 -13.82 -9.80 2.70
C PHE A 259 -12.47 -9.76 1.98
N ALA A 260 -11.84 -8.59 1.87
CA ALA A 260 -10.52 -8.45 1.26
C ALA A 260 -9.45 -9.29 1.98
N VAL A 261 -9.45 -9.31 3.31
CA VAL A 261 -8.51 -10.10 4.10
C VAL A 261 -8.71 -11.59 3.85
N PHE A 262 -9.96 -12.09 3.90
CA PHE A 262 -10.23 -13.50 3.60
C PHE A 262 -9.85 -13.87 2.17
N GLN A 263 -10.16 -13.01 1.20
CA GLN A 263 -9.81 -13.25 -0.20
C GLN A 263 -8.30 -13.27 -0.42
N GLY A 264 -7.56 -12.33 0.17
CA GLY A 264 -6.10 -12.28 0.06
C GLY A 264 -5.41 -13.46 0.72
N LEU A 265 -5.91 -13.91 1.89
CA LEU A 265 -5.41 -15.13 2.54
C LEU A 265 -5.69 -16.38 1.71
N LEU A 266 -6.89 -16.52 1.15
CA LEU A 266 -7.24 -17.62 0.25
C LEU A 266 -6.36 -17.63 -1.00
N LYS A 267 -6.06 -16.46 -1.58
CA LYS A 267 -5.17 -16.32 -2.74
C LYS A 267 -3.80 -16.94 -2.47
N VAL A 268 -3.19 -16.61 -1.33
CA VAL A 268 -1.87 -17.12 -0.94
C VAL A 268 -1.90 -18.60 -0.58
N LEU A 269 -2.92 -19.05 0.15
CA LEU A 269 -3.04 -20.45 0.57
C LEU A 269 -3.37 -21.40 -0.60
N ALA A 270 -4.16 -20.94 -1.57
CA ALA A 270 -4.56 -21.74 -2.72
C ALA A 270 -3.56 -21.65 -3.90
N GLY A 271 -2.62 -20.72 -3.87
CA GLY A 271 -1.68 -20.50 -4.99
C GLY A 271 -2.36 -20.12 -6.31
N VAL A 272 -3.61 -19.64 -6.24
CA VAL A 272 -4.40 -19.28 -7.42
C VAL A 272 -4.16 -17.80 -7.72
N ASP A 273 -3.53 -17.52 -8.86
CA ASP A 273 -3.46 -16.18 -9.43
C ASP A 273 -4.86 -15.70 -9.77
N THR A 274 -5.51 -15.01 -8.83
CA THR A 274 -6.67 -14.19 -9.15
C THR A 274 -6.16 -12.99 -9.94
N ASN A 275 -6.04 -13.19 -11.25
CA ASN A 275 -5.87 -12.12 -12.23
C ASN A 275 -7.10 -11.23 -12.15
N PHE A 276 -7.02 -10.15 -11.37
CA PHE A 276 -8.06 -9.13 -11.37
C PHE A 276 -7.69 -8.05 -12.38
N THR A 277 -8.41 -8.06 -13.48
CA THR A 277 -8.33 -7.04 -14.53
C THR A 277 -8.82 -5.71 -13.98
N VAL A 278 -8.09 -4.64 -14.30
CA VAL A 278 -8.33 -3.25 -13.92
C VAL A 278 -9.81 -2.88 -14.02
N THR A 279 -10.33 -2.14 -13.02
CA THR A 279 -11.65 -1.50 -13.09
C THR A 279 -11.82 -0.79 -14.43
N THR A 280 -12.67 -1.32 -15.30
CA THR A 280 -13.01 -0.69 -16.57
C THR A 280 -13.62 0.67 -16.28
N LYS A 281 -13.03 1.73 -16.85
CA LYS A 281 -13.63 3.07 -16.91
C LYS A 281 -14.73 3.19 -17.98
N ALA A 282 -15.28 2.07 -18.42
CA ALA A 282 -16.38 2.01 -19.37
C ALA A 282 -17.46 1.09 -18.78
N ALA A 283 -18.59 1.70 -18.47
CA ALA A 283 -19.84 0.98 -18.27
C ALA A 283 -20.31 0.53 -19.65
N GLU A 284 -19.93 -0.68 -20.07
CA GLU A 284 -20.53 -1.44 -21.18
C GLU A 284 -19.65 -2.68 -21.39
N ASP A 285 -19.95 -3.78 -20.67
CA ASP A 285 -19.73 -5.17 -21.12
C ASP A 285 -20.22 -6.11 -20.00
N ALA A 286 -21.52 -6.42 -20.08
CA ALA A 286 -22.31 -7.04 -19.02
C ALA A 286 -22.12 -8.57 -18.87
N GLU A 287 -21.35 -9.23 -19.74
CA GLU A 287 -21.44 -10.69 -19.87
C GLU A 287 -20.35 -11.49 -19.12
N PHE A 288 -19.18 -10.90 -18.85
CA PHE A 288 -18.12 -11.55 -18.04
C PHE A 288 -17.95 -10.94 -16.63
N GLY A 289 -18.56 -9.79 -16.36
CA GLY A 289 -18.53 -9.17 -15.04
C GLY A 289 -19.30 -9.96 -13.98
N GLU A 290 -20.39 -10.63 -14.35
CA GLU A 290 -21.27 -11.31 -13.39
C GLU A 290 -20.62 -12.50 -12.66
N LEU A 291 -19.66 -13.18 -13.29
CA LEU A 291 -19.01 -14.36 -12.71
C LEU A 291 -17.94 -14.01 -11.66
N TYR A 292 -17.48 -12.75 -11.65
CA TYR A 292 -16.37 -12.28 -10.79
C TYR A 292 -16.72 -11.04 -9.95
N LEU A 293 -17.96 -10.55 -10.04
CA LEU A 293 -18.46 -9.47 -9.19
C LEU A 293 -19.05 -10.04 -7.91
N PHE A 294 -18.32 -9.87 -6.82
CA PHE A 294 -18.91 -9.91 -5.50
C PHE A 294 -20.04 -8.85 -5.47
N LYS A 295 -21.30 -9.32 -5.44
CA LYS A 295 -22.45 -8.42 -5.40
C LYS A 295 -22.34 -7.58 -4.14
N TRP A 296 -22.57 -6.27 -4.24
CA TRP A 296 -22.55 -5.36 -3.09
C TRP A 296 -23.48 -5.84 -1.96
N THR A 297 -24.56 -6.55 -2.31
CA THR A 297 -25.47 -7.23 -1.37
C THR A 297 -24.74 -8.20 -0.45
N THR A 298 -23.74 -8.93 -0.97
CA THR A 298 -22.97 -9.89 -0.20
C THR A 298 -22.02 -9.18 0.77
N LEU A 299 -21.47 -8.02 0.40
CA LEU A 299 -20.67 -7.18 1.31
C LEU A 299 -21.49 -6.68 2.50
N LEU A 300 -22.81 -6.55 2.34
CA LEU A 300 -23.71 -6.11 3.41
C LEU A 300 -24.16 -7.24 4.34
N ILE A 301 -23.86 -8.51 4.05
CA ILE A 301 -24.26 -9.63 4.90
C ILE A 301 -23.67 -9.50 6.32
N PRO A 302 -22.35 -9.29 6.53
CA PRO A 302 -21.82 -9.16 7.89
C PRO A 302 -22.37 -7.93 8.65
N PRO A 303 -22.41 -6.70 8.08
CA PRO A 303 -23.02 -5.55 8.74
C PRO A 303 -24.48 -5.78 9.14
N THR A 304 -25.31 -6.31 8.24
CA THR A 304 -26.74 -6.56 8.52
C THR A 304 -26.92 -7.64 9.58
N THR A 305 -26.12 -8.71 9.53
CA THR A 305 -26.12 -9.76 10.55
C THR A 305 -25.73 -9.21 11.92
N LEU A 306 -24.70 -8.36 12.00
CA LEU A 306 -24.29 -7.71 13.25
C LEU A 306 -25.39 -6.81 13.82
N ILE A 307 -26.09 -6.06 12.96
CA ILE A 307 -27.21 -5.22 13.39
C ILE A 307 -28.32 -6.08 13.98
N ILE A 308 -28.74 -7.14 13.28
CA ILE A 308 -29.79 -8.04 13.76
C ILE A 308 -29.38 -8.70 15.08
N LEU A 309 -28.15 -9.23 15.15
CA LEU A 309 -27.63 -9.89 16.33
C LEU A 309 -27.59 -8.96 17.56
N ASN A 310 -27.09 -7.73 17.40
CA ASN A 310 -27.07 -6.75 18.47
C ASN A 310 -28.48 -6.31 18.87
N MET A 311 -29.39 -6.11 17.92
CA MET A 311 -30.79 -5.77 18.22
C MET A 311 -31.48 -6.87 19.02
N VAL A 312 -31.32 -8.13 18.62
CA VAL A 312 -31.86 -9.29 19.35
C VAL A 312 -31.22 -9.39 20.74
N GLY A 313 -29.91 -9.19 20.85
CA GLY A 313 -29.20 -9.19 22.14
C GLY A 313 -29.72 -8.10 23.09
N VAL A 314 -29.91 -6.87 22.60
CA VAL A 314 -30.47 -5.77 23.40
C VAL A 314 -31.90 -6.07 23.85
N VAL A 315 -32.77 -6.54 22.96
CA VAL A 315 -34.15 -6.89 23.32
C VAL A 315 -34.20 -8.02 24.34
N ALA A 316 -33.38 -9.06 24.15
CA ALA A 316 -33.28 -10.17 25.10
C ALA A 316 -32.76 -9.71 26.47
N GLY A 317 -31.69 -8.90 26.50
CA GLY A 317 -31.12 -8.36 27.73
C GLY A 317 -32.07 -7.45 28.50
N ILE A 318 -32.82 -6.58 27.81
CA ILE A 318 -33.85 -5.74 28.43
C ILE A 318 -34.99 -6.60 28.98
N SER A 319 -35.46 -7.58 28.20
CA SER A 319 -36.53 -8.49 28.63
C SER A 319 -36.12 -9.27 29.90
N ASP A 320 -34.90 -9.81 29.93
CA ASP A 320 -34.36 -10.50 31.10
C ASP A 320 -34.25 -9.57 32.31
N ALA A 321 -33.81 -8.33 32.11
CA ALA A 321 -33.72 -7.34 33.19
C ALA A 321 -35.08 -6.92 33.77
N ILE A 322 -36.12 -6.85 32.93
CA ILE A 322 -37.49 -6.58 33.38
C ILE A 322 -38.05 -7.78 34.16
N ASN A 323 -37.81 -9.00 33.67
CA ASN A 323 -38.38 -10.21 34.27
C ASN A 323 -37.68 -10.63 35.58
N ASN A 324 -36.38 -10.35 35.73
CA ASN A 324 -35.58 -10.77 36.89
C ASN A 324 -35.38 -9.68 37.97
N GLY A 325 -35.97 -8.48 37.79
CA GLY A 325 -35.99 -7.40 38.78
C GLY A 325 -34.73 -6.51 38.80
N TYR A 326 -34.68 -5.53 39.73
CA TYR A 326 -33.68 -4.44 39.72
C TYR A 326 -32.19 -4.89 39.73
N ASN A 327 -31.90 -6.12 40.18
CA ASN A 327 -30.53 -6.62 40.31
C ASN A 327 -29.84 -6.94 38.96
N SER A 328 -30.60 -7.14 37.88
CA SER A 328 -30.07 -7.43 36.54
C SER A 328 -29.83 -6.18 35.68
N TRP A 329 -30.24 -4.99 36.15
CA TRP A 329 -30.05 -3.72 35.45
C TRP A 329 -28.61 -3.23 35.48
N GLY A 330 -27.87 -3.53 36.54
CA GLY A 330 -26.46 -3.18 36.65
C GLY A 330 -25.62 -3.78 35.52
N PRO A 331 -25.57 -5.12 35.40
CA PRO A 331 -24.88 -5.79 34.29
C PRO A 331 -25.34 -5.32 32.90
N LEU A 332 -26.63 -5.04 32.72
CA LEU A 332 -27.21 -4.56 31.45
C LEU A 332 -26.68 -3.15 31.05
N LEU A 333 -26.57 -2.23 32.00
CA LEU A 333 -26.13 -0.84 31.76
C LEU A 333 -24.60 -0.69 31.74
N GLY A 334 -23.86 -1.79 31.89
CA GLY A 334 -22.42 -1.76 32.10
C GLY A 334 -22.01 -1.15 33.44
N SER A 335 -22.96 -1.00 34.38
CA SER A 335 -22.75 -0.44 35.71
C SER A 335 -22.81 -1.53 36.78
N SER A 336 -21.73 -1.79 37.50
CA SER A 336 -21.78 -2.70 38.64
C SER A 336 -22.57 -2.08 39.80
N SER A 337 -23.86 -2.37 39.93
CA SER A 337 -24.57 -2.15 41.19
C SER A 337 -24.20 -3.27 42.16
N SER A 338 -23.38 -2.95 43.16
CA SER A 338 -23.15 -3.81 44.33
C SER A 338 -24.50 -4.04 45.02
N PRO A 339 -24.84 -5.27 45.45
CA PRO A 339 -25.96 -5.46 46.34
C PRO A 339 -25.59 -4.82 47.68
N SER A 340 -26.17 -3.65 47.95
CA SER A 340 -26.18 -3.09 49.30
C SER A 340 -26.85 -4.10 50.22
N GLY A 341 -26.06 -4.65 51.15
CA GLY A 341 -26.52 -5.58 52.19
C GLY A 341 -27.42 -4.95 53.24
#